data_AF-F6BIU4-F1
#
_entry.id   AF-F6BIU4-F1
#
_cell.length_a   1.000
_cell.length_b   1.000
_cell.length_c   1.000
_cell.angle_alpha   90.00
_cell.angle_beta   90.00
_cell.angle_gamma   90.00
#
_symmetry.space_group_name_H-M   'P 1'
#
loop_
_entity.id
_entity.type
_entity.pdbx_description
1 polymer ?
#
loop_
_entity_poly.entity_id
_entity_poly.type
_entity_poly.pdbx_seq_one_letter_code
_entity_poly.pdbx_strand_id
1 'polypeptide(L)'
;MYADRLSEEQMKYVINNLKEANFKIYTEEELKKSMEKSMEKGIEKGIEKGMENLVIRLLKKKFDDVPEKYLRLIEDADEKTLLQIADNIFEINKIEDLEKYFNNN
;
A
#
# COMPACT_ATOMS: atom_id res chain seq x y z
N MET A 1 39.84 17.57 -8.47
CA MET A 1 39.71 18.92 -7.90
C MET A 1 38.31 19.03 -7.35
N TYR A 2 38.14 19.09 -6.03
CA TYR A 2 36.84 19.41 -5.44
C TYR A 2 36.60 20.90 -5.72
N ALA A 3 35.49 21.23 -6.36
CA ALA A 3 35.06 22.63 -6.50
C ALA A 3 34.98 23.24 -5.10
N ASP A 4 35.49 24.47 -4.94
CA ASP A 4 35.44 25.19 -3.67
C ASP A 4 34.00 25.19 -3.15
N ARG A 5 33.79 24.70 -1.93
CA ARG A 5 32.46 24.71 -1.30
C ARG A 5 32.02 26.17 -1.17
N LEU A 6 30.78 26.44 -1.56
CA LEU A 6 30.14 27.74 -1.33
C LEU A 6 30.23 28.10 0.16
N SER A 7 30.49 29.37 0.45
CA SER A 7 30.34 29.88 1.81
C SER A 7 28.86 29.80 2.24
N GLU A 8 28.61 29.83 3.54
CA GLU A 8 27.23 29.84 4.06
C GLU A 8 26.42 31.02 3.53
N GLU A 9 27.04 32.19 3.35
CA GLU A 9 26.40 33.38 2.78
C GLU A 9 26.02 33.17 1.32
N GLN A 10 26.92 32.60 0.52
CA GLN A 10 26.64 32.29 -0.89
C GLN A 10 25.51 31.26 -1.02
N MET A 11 25.48 30.25 -0.16
CA MET A 11 24.42 29.24 -0.15
C MET A 11 23.07 29.83 0.26
N LYS A 12 23.04 30.71 1.28
CA LYS A 12 21.81 31.44 1.67
C LYS A 12 21.28 32.32 0.54
N TYR A 13 22.17 33.04 -0.15
CA TYR A 13 21.80 33.85 -1.30
C TYR A 13 21.17 33.00 -2.41
N VAL A 14 21.80 31.88 -2.79
CA VAL A 14 21.26 30.97 -3.81
C VAL A 14 19.89 30.42 -3.41
N ILE A 15 19.74 29.93 -2.17
CA ILE A 15 18.46 29.40 -1.66
C ILE A 15 17.35 30.45 -1.73
N ASN A 16 17.64 31.70 -1.35
CA ASN A 16 16.64 32.77 -1.38
C ASN A 16 16.20 33.10 -2.82
N ASN A 17 17.14 33.25 -3.76
CA ASN A 17 16.79 33.51 -5.15
C ASN A 17 15.96 32.37 -5.77
N LEU A 18 16.28 31.12 -5.43
CA LEU A 18 15.50 29.96 -5.88
C LEU A 18 14.07 30.00 -5.32
N LYS A 19 13.89 30.36 -4.04
CA LYS A 19 12.56 30.54 -3.44
C LYS A 19 11.79 31.69 -4.07
N GLU A 20 12.43 32.82 -4.33
CA GLU A 20 11.82 33.98 -5.01
C GLU A 20 11.38 33.64 -6.44
N ALA A 21 12.15 32.79 -7.13
CA ALA A 21 11.79 32.23 -8.43
C ALA A 21 10.78 31.06 -8.34
N ASN A 22 10.14 30.85 -7.18
CA ASN A 22 9.14 29.81 -6.90
C ASN A 22 9.64 28.37 -7.13
N PHE A 23 10.94 28.12 -7.06
CA PHE A 23 11.44 26.74 -7.04
C PHE A 23 11.14 26.10 -5.70
N LYS A 24 10.66 24.86 -5.76
CA LYS A 24 10.53 24.02 -4.58
C LYS A 24 11.88 23.41 -4.25
N ILE A 25 12.44 23.81 -3.11
CA ILE A 25 13.71 23.32 -2.61
C ILE A 25 13.42 22.31 -1.51
N TYR A 26 14.12 21.18 -1.55
CA TYR A 26 14.04 20.15 -0.52
C TYR A 26 15.40 19.95 0.10
N THR A 27 15.41 19.83 1.41
CA THR A 27 16.56 19.30 2.15
C THR A 27 16.67 17.80 1.93
N GLU A 28 17.87 17.26 2.16
CA GLU A 28 18.10 15.82 2.14
C GLU A 28 17.18 15.09 3.13
N GLU A 29 16.93 15.67 4.31
CA GLU A 29 16.00 15.12 5.29
C GLU A 29 14.55 15.07 4.80
N GLU A 30 14.07 16.11 4.11
CA GLU A 30 12.72 16.13 3.54
C GLU A 30 12.56 15.08 2.44
N LEU A 31 13.58 14.91 1.59
CA LEU A 31 13.59 13.87 0.56
C LEU A 31 13.58 12.48 1.20
N LYS A 32 14.43 12.25 2.21
CA LYS A 32 14.50 10.97 2.93
C LYS A 32 13.17 10.61 3.58
N LYS A 33 12.55 11.54 4.31
CA LYS A 33 11.22 11.33 4.93
C LYS A 33 10.14 11.04 3.88
N SER A 34 10.18 11.72 2.74
CA SER A 34 9.27 11.48 1.62
C SER A 34 9.44 10.07 1.04
N MET A 35 10.69 9.62 0.88
CA MET A 35 11.00 8.28 0.38
C MET A 35 10.55 7.20 1.36
N GLU A 36 10.86 7.35 2.66
CA GLU A 36 10.45 6.40 3.71
C GLU A 36 8.93 6.21 3.72
N LYS A 37 8.17 7.32 3.75
CA LYS A 37 6.70 7.28 3.72
C LYS A 37 6.13 6.65 2.45
N SER A 38 6.78 6.87 1.31
CA SER A 38 6.33 6.30 0.03
C SER A 38 6.61 4.80 -0.02
N MET A 39 7.75 4.36 0.53
CA MET A 39 8.12 2.96 0.62
C MET A 39 7.21 2.20 1.58
N GLU A 40 6.93 2.75 2.75
CA GLU A 40 5.99 2.18 3.73
C GLU A 40 4.61 1.94 3.11
N LYS A 41 4.02 2.96 2.48
CA LYS A 41 2.75 2.83 1.75
C LYS A 41 2.79 1.82 0.62
N GLY A 42 3.93 1.70 -0.07
CA GLY A 42 4.10 0.73 -1.14
C GLY A 42 4.12 -0.71 -0.61
N ILE A 43 4.79 -0.93 0.53
CA ILE A 43 4.86 -2.22 1.20
C ILE A 43 3.48 -2.61 1.75
N GLU A 44 2.81 -1.71 2.48
CA GLU A 44 1.46 -1.92 3.03
C GLU A 44 0.47 -2.34 1.94
N LYS A 45 0.35 -1.55 0.87
CA LYS A 45 -0.50 -1.88 -0.28
C LYS A 45 -0.11 -3.18 -0.99
N GLY A 46 1.18 -3.50 -1.01
CA GLY A 46 1.69 -4.74 -1.58
C GLY A 46 1.25 -5.96 -0.78
N ILE A 47 1.25 -5.85 0.56
CA ILE A 47 0.80 -6.89 1.47
C ILE A 47 -0.72 -7.07 1.35
N GLU A 48 -1.51 -5.99 1.43
CA GLU A 48 -2.98 -6.01 1.30
C GLU A 48 -3.40 -6.73 0.00
N LYS A 49 -2.90 -6.25 -1.15
CA LYS A 49 -3.17 -6.88 -2.45
C LYS A 49 -2.67 -8.32 -2.53
N GLY A 50 -1.57 -8.63 -1.87
CA GLY A 50 -1.05 -9.99 -1.80
C GLY A 50 -2.03 -10.94 -1.10
N MET A 51 -2.64 -10.47 -0.01
CA MET A 51 -3.63 -11.22 0.78
C MET A 51 -4.94 -11.41 0.02
N GLU A 52 -5.47 -10.34 -0.59
CA GLU A 52 -6.66 -10.40 -1.46
C GLU A 52 -6.47 -11.45 -2.56
N ASN A 53 -5.37 -11.36 -3.30
CA ASN A 53 -5.05 -12.27 -4.40
C ASN A 53 -4.89 -13.72 -3.92
N LEU A 54 -4.28 -13.92 -2.74
CA LEU A 54 -4.14 -15.26 -2.15
C LEU A 54 -5.50 -15.86 -1.84
N VAL A 55 -6.38 -15.12 -1.17
CA VAL A 55 -7.75 -15.56 -0.83
C VAL A 55 -8.55 -15.87 -2.10
N ILE A 56 -8.54 -14.99 -3.09
CA ILE A 56 -9.22 -15.21 -4.38
C ILE A 56 -8.69 -16.49 -5.05
N ARG A 57 -7.37 -16.69 -5.06
CA ARG A 57 -6.76 -17.88 -5.68
C ARG A 57 -7.14 -19.17 -4.95
N LEU A 58 -7.21 -19.14 -3.62
CA LEU A 58 -7.64 -20.27 -2.81
C LEU A 58 -9.11 -20.61 -3.09
N LEU A 59 -9.98 -19.61 -3.16
CA LEU A 59 -11.40 -19.81 -3.48
C LEU A 59 -11.60 -20.35 -4.89
N LYS A 60 -10.93 -19.79 -5.91
CA LYS A 60 -10.98 -20.31 -7.29
C LYS A 60 -10.39 -21.70 -7.45
N LYS A 61 -9.52 -22.13 -6.53
CA LYS A 61 -8.98 -23.49 -6.52
C LYS A 61 -9.96 -24.47 -5.87
N LYS A 62 -10.74 -24.01 -4.90
CA LYS A 62 -11.70 -24.83 -4.16
C LYS A 62 -13.06 -24.92 -4.86
N PHE A 63 -13.50 -23.82 -5.46
CA PHE A 63 -14.76 -23.69 -6.19
C PHE A 63 -14.46 -23.47 -7.67
N ASP A 64 -15.16 -24.19 -8.55
CA ASP A 64 -14.97 -24.07 -10.00
C ASP A 64 -15.32 -22.67 -10.54
N ASP A 65 -16.28 -22.00 -9.90
CA ASP A 65 -16.66 -20.62 -10.19
C ASP A 65 -16.83 -19.82 -8.90
N VAL A 66 -16.37 -18.57 -8.92
CA VAL A 66 -16.50 -17.62 -7.80
C VAL A 66 -17.22 -16.39 -8.35
N PRO A 67 -18.50 -16.20 -7.98
CA PRO A 67 -19.27 -15.05 -8.42
C PRO A 67 -18.56 -13.73 -8.13
N GLU A 68 -18.62 -12.81 -9.10
CA GLU A 68 -18.01 -11.47 -9.04
C GLU A 68 -18.36 -10.71 -7.74
N LYS A 69 -19.56 -10.92 -7.19
CA LYS A 69 -19.98 -10.31 -5.92
C LYS A 69 -19.01 -10.63 -4.77
N TYR A 70 -18.49 -11.85 -4.69
CA TYR A 70 -17.57 -12.27 -3.63
C TYR A 70 -16.15 -11.77 -3.88
N LEU A 71 -15.74 -11.64 -5.14
CA LEU A 71 -14.44 -11.05 -5.49
C LEU A 71 -14.35 -9.61 -4.99
N ARG A 72 -15.40 -8.82 -5.22
CA ARG A 72 -15.47 -7.43 -4.73
C ARG A 72 -15.50 -7.35 -3.21
N LEU A 73 -16.24 -8.24 -2.55
CA LEU A 73 -16.24 -8.29 -1.08
C LEU A 73 -14.85 -8.58 -0.51
N ILE A 74 -14.03 -9.39 -1.20
CA ILE A 74 -12.65 -9.69 -0.80
C ILE A 74 -11.74 -8.49 -1.05
N GLU A 75 -11.89 -7.79 -2.19
CA GLU A 75 -11.12 -6.57 -2.50
C GLU A 75 -11.40 -5.42 -1.51
N ASP A 76 -12.61 -5.36 -0.96
CA ASP A 76 -13.00 -4.36 0.05
C ASP A 76 -12.80 -4.84 1.50
N ALA A 77 -12.33 -6.07 1.71
CA ALA A 77 -12.19 -6.68 3.03
C ALA A 77 -10.97 -6.16 3.80
N ASP A 78 -11.08 -6.08 5.12
CA ASP A 78 -9.93 -5.82 5.97
C ASP A 78 -9.03 -7.06 6.13
N GLU A 79 -7.79 -6.83 6.57
CA GLU A 79 -6.78 -7.88 6.80
C GLU A 79 -7.35 -9.04 7.64
N LYS A 80 -8.09 -8.71 8.70
CA LYS A 80 -8.67 -9.67 9.63
C LYS A 80 -9.67 -10.59 8.93
N THR A 81 -10.55 -10.03 8.11
CA THR A 81 -11.54 -10.79 7.34
C THR A 81 -10.86 -11.71 6.33
N LEU A 82 -9.86 -11.20 5.62
CA LEU A 82 -9.07 -11.99 4.67
C LEU A 82 -8.37 -13.19 5.34
N LEU A 83 -7.74 -12.96 6.50
CA LEU A 83 -7.10 -14.03 7.29
C LEU A 83 -8.11 -15.06 7.76
N GLN A 84 -9.28 -14.63 8.26
CA GLN A 84 -10.33 -15.55 8.68
C GLN A 84 -10.84 -16.42 7.53
N ILE A 85 -10.96 -15.86 6.32
CA ILE A 85 -11.34 -16.65 5.14
C ILE A 85 -10.23 -17.65 4.79
N ALA A 86 -8.97 -17.21 4.80
CA ALA A 86 -7.81 -18.06 4.50
C ALA A 86 -7.66 -19.22 5.49
N ASP A 87 -7.77 -18.95 6.79
CA ASP A 87 -7.66 -19.94 7.87
C ASP A 87 -8.77 -20.98 7.80
N ASN A 88 -9.99 -20.56 7.43
CA ASN A 88 -11.16 -21.42 7.36
C ASN A 88 -11.46 -21.93 5.94
N ILE A 89 -10.49 -21.83 5.02
CA ILE A 89 -10.72 -22.17 3.60
C ILE A 89 -11.21 -23.60 3.42
N PHE A 90 -10.78 -24.53 4.28
CA PHE A 90 -11.13 -25.94 4.20
C PHE A 90 -12.53 -26.22 4.77
N GLU A 91 -13.03 -25.37 5.67
CA GLU A 91 -14.32 -25.45 6.34
C GLU A 91 -15.46 -24.78 5.56
N ILE A 92 -15.13 -23.89 4.61
CA ILE A 92 -16.10 -23.27 3.69
C ILE A 92 -16.53 -24.34 2.66
N ASN A 93 -17.76 -24.85 2.74
CA ASN A 93 -18.23 -25.95 1.89
C ASN A 93 -19.00 -25.45 0.67
N LYS A 94 -19.59 -24.26 0.76
CA LYS A 94 -20.30 -23.59 -0.33
C LYS A 94 -19.86 -22.14 -0.41
N ILE A 95 -19.99 -21.53 -1.58
CA ILE A 95 -19.54 -20.14 -1.77
C ILE A 95 -20.36 -19.16 -0.91
N GLU A 96 -21.63 -19.49 -0.63
CA GLU A 96 -22.50 -18.73 0.25
C GLU A 96 -22.04 -18.72 1.72
N ASP A 97 -21.22 -19.70 2.14
CA ASP A 97 -20.64 -19.72 3.49
C ASP A 97 -19.70 -18.52 3.72
N LEU A 98 -19.27 -17.83 2.65
CA LEU A 98 -18.49 -16.59 2.76
C LEU A 98 -19.27 -15.44 3.39
N GLU A 99 -20.60 -15.43 3.28
CA GLU A 99 -21.44 -14.32 3.78
C GLU A 99 -21.27 -14.11 5.29
N LYS A 100 -20.94 -15.16 6.05
CA LYS A 100 -20.70 -15.07 7.50
C LYS A 100 -19.48 -14.22 7.90
N TYR A 101 -18.53 -14.01 6.98
CA TYR A 101 -17.35 -13.18 7.22
C TYR A 101 -17.62 -11.70 6.91
N PHE A 102 -18.61 -11.41 6.07
CA PHE A 102 -18.93 -10.04 5.66
C PHE A 102 -20.13 -9.45 6.42
N ASN A 103 -20.99 -10.29 7.00
CA ASN A 103 -22.21 -9.88 7.70
C ASN A 103 -22.03 -9.51 9.19
N ASN A 104 -20.80 -9.51 9.72
CA ASN A 104 -20.50 -9.21 11.13
C ASN A 104 -19.71 -7.89 11.33
N ASN A 105 -19.77 -6.99 10.35
CA ASN A 105 -19.22 -5.63 10.45
C ASN A 105 -20.31 -4.58 10.71
#